data_AF-A0A1A2L2I3-F1
#
_entry.id   AF-A0A1A2L2I3-F1
#
_cell.length_a   1.000
_cell.length_b   1.000
_cell.length_c   1.000
_cell.angle_alpha   90.00
_cell.angle_beta   90.00
_cell.angle_gamma   90.00
#
_symmetry.space_group_name_H-M   'P 1'
#
loop_
_entity.id
_entity.type
_entity.pdbx_description
1 polymer ?
#
loop_
_entity_poly.entity_id
_entity_poly.type
_entity_poly.pdbx_seq_one_letter_code
_entity_poly.pdbx_strand_id
1 'polypeptide(L)' 'MKAFTVALIASAGFITWGLYFSDRASAGPLPICQYEDGNADGMPCMWTDPDTGRQFYMTSENYR' A
#
# COMPACT_ATOMS: atom_id res chain seq x y z
N MET A 1 46.42 -35.39 -20.79
CA MET A 1 45.78 -34.86 -19.56
C MET A 1 44.35 -34.49 -19.92
N LYS A 2 43.37 -35.00 -19.16
CA LYS A 2 41.92 -34.76 -19.34
C LYS A 2 41.54 -33.35 -18.86
N ALA A 3 40.65 -32.67 -19.59
CA ALA A 3 39.65 -31.69 -19.12
C ALA A 3 38.89 -31.20 -20.39
N PHE A 4 37.69 -31.68 -20.74
CA PHE A 4 36.37 -31.22 -20.25
C PHE A 4 36.46 -29.84 -19.58
N THR A 5 35.82 -28.79 -20.11
CA THR A 5 34.42 -28.54 -19.75
C THR A 5 33.85 -27.44 -20.66
N VAL A 6 32.77 -27.80 -21.36
CA VAL A 6 31.79 -26.87 -21.91
C VAL A 6 30.99 -26.30 -20.73
N ALA A 7 30.90 -24.98 -20.60
CA ALA A 7 29.84 -24.33 -19.83
C ALA A 7 29.62 -22.89 -20.30
N LEU A 8 28.89 -22.77 -21.41
CA LEU A 8 28.05 -21.62 -21.71
C LEU A 8 26.99 -21.53 -20.60
N ILE A 9 26.99 -20.47 -19.79
CA ILE A 9 25.81 -20.11 -19.00
C ILE A 9 25.50 -18.65 -19.30
N ALA A 10 24.48 -18.48 -20.15
CA ALA A 10 23.87 -17.21 -20.50
C ALA A 10 23.24 -16.57 -19.24
N SER A 11 23.93 -15.60 -18.64
CA SER A 11 23.45 -14.83 -17.50
C SER A 11 22.55 -13.66 -17.95
N ALA A 12 21.50 -13.95 -18.73
CA ALA A 12 20.52 -12.95 -19.18
C ALA A 12 19.07 -13.24 -18.74
N GLY A 13 18.84 -14.34 -17.99
CA GLY A 13 17.49 -14.78 -17.63
C GLY A 13 17.01 -14.45 -16.21
N PHE A 14 17.87 -13.95 -15.32
CA PHE A 14 17.54 -13.86 -13.88
C PHE A 14 17.10 -12.47 -13.39
N ILE A 15 17.17 -11.43 -14.22
CA ILE A 15 16.84 -10.05 -13.77
C ILE A 15 15.37 -9.69 -14.06
N THR A 16 14.68 -10.42 -14.94
CA THR A 16 13.30 -10.10 -15.33
C THR A 16 12.22 -10.69 -14.42
N TRP A 17 12.55 -11.60 -13.49
CA TRP A 17 11.54 -12.25 -12.64
C TRP A 17 11.31 -11.58 -11.28
N GLY A 18 12.20 -10.68 -10.86
CA GLY A 18 12.14 -10.04 -9.53
C GLY A 18 11.32 -8.75 -9.43
N LEU A 19 10.84 -8.19 -10.55
CA LEU A 19 10.24 -6.85 -10.58
C LEU A 19 8.69 -6.84 -10.63
N TYR A 20 8.04 -7.99 -10.50
CA TYR A 20 6.58 -8.10 -10.68
C TYR A 20 5.76 -8.17 -9.39
N PHE A 21 6.39 -8.04 -8.22
CA PHE A 21 5.66 -7.89 -6.97
C PHE A 21 5.31 -6.41 -6.76
N SER A 22 4.31 -5.96 -7.49
CA SER A 22 3.61 -4.73 -7.14
C SER A 22 2.74 -5.07 -5.91
N ASP A 23 3.31 -4.92 -4.71
CA ASP A 23 2.55 -4.85 -3.46
C ASP A 23 1.58 -3.69 -3.60
N ARG A 24 0.37 -3.96 -4.09
CA ARG A 24 -0.76 -3.07 -3.88
C ARG A 24 -0.99 -3.13 -2.38
N ALA A 25 -0.36 -2.22 -1.64
CA ALA A 25 -0.69 -1.97 -0.26
C ALA A 25 -2.21 -1.84 -0.19
N SER A 26 -2.88 -2.88 0.29
CA SER A 26 -4.30 -2.87 0.50
C SER A 26 -4.48 -1.85 1.62
N ALA A 27 -4.90 -0.63 1.25
CA ALA A 27 -5.39 0.32 2.22
C ALA A 27 -6.57 -0.38 2.88
N GLY A 28 -6.34 -0.90 4.09
CA GLY A 28 -7.39 -1.51 4.89
C GLY A 28 -8.53 -0.52 5.10
N PRO A 29 -9.71 -1.00 5.55
CA PRO A 29 -10.79 -0.10 5.90
C PRO A 29 -10.29 0.95 6.89
N LEU A 30 -10.56 2.22 6.57
CA LEU A 30 -10.17 3.34 7.41
C LEU A 30 -10.93 3.29 8.74
N PRO A 31 -10.33 3.76 9.83
CA PRO A 31 -11.03 3.87 11.11
C PRO A 31 -12.18 4.88 11.01
N ILE A 32 -13.14 4.77 11.93
CA ILE A 32 -14.21 5.77 12.10
C ILE A 32 -13.60 7.03 12.71
N CYS A 33 -14.01 8.21 12.24
CA CYS A 33 -13.54 9.47 12.79
C CYS A 33 -14.03 9.71 14.23
N GLN A 34 -13.16 10.24 15.08
CA GLN A 34 -13.49 10.68 16.45
C GLN A 34 -14.33 11.96 16.43
N TYR A 35 -14.05 12.85 15.48
CA TYR A 35 -14.73 14.12 15.27
C TYR A 35 -15.22 14.22 13.82
N GLU A 36 -16.15 15.14 13.58
CA GLU A 36 -16.70 15.39 12.23
C GLU A 36 -15.62 15.78 11.22
N ASP A 37 -14.60 16.50 11.67
CA ASP A 37 -13.52 17.02 10.84
C ASP A 37 -12.23 16.17 10.90
N GLY A 38 -12.28 15.00 11.54
CA GLY A 38 -11.20 14.02 11.51
C GLY A 38 -10.83 13.44 12.88
N ASN A 39 -9.57 13.04 13.01
CA ASN A 39 -8.98 12.49 14.21
C ASN A 39 -7.90 13.39 14.78
N ALA A 40 -7.83 13.49 16.11
CA ALA A 40 -6.81 14.25 16.84
C ALA A 40 -5.38 13.72 16.66
N ASP A 41 -5.21 12.50 16.14
CA ASP A 41 -3.89 11.95 15.77
C ASP A 41 -3.43 12.41 14.37
N GLY A 42 -4.25 13.19 13.66
CA GLY A 42 -3.98 13.67 12.31
C GLY A 42 -4.10 12.60 11.22
N MET A 43 -4.52 11.37 11.56
CA MET A 43 -4.63 10.25 10.61
C MET A 43 -5.98 10.26 9.88
N PRO A 44 -6.03 9.87 8.59
CA PRO A 44 -7.27 9.86 7.83
C PRO A 44 -8.28 8.85 8.37
N CYS A 45 -9.57 9.17 8.22
CA CYS A 45 -10.67 8.37 8.73
C CYS A 45 -11.94 8.53 7.88
N MET A 46 -12.94 7.68 8.15
CA MET A 46 -14.29 7.80 7.57
C MET A 46 -15.24 8.36 8.61
N TRP A 47 -15.82 9.52 8.34
CA TRP A 47 -16.91 10.08 9.14
C TRP A 47 -18.25 9.65 8.55
N THR A 48 -19.22 9.31 9.40
CA THR A 48 -20.59 9.01 8.97
C THR A 48 -21.51 10.06 9.56
N ASP A 49 -22.21 10.78 8.68
CA ASP A 49 -23.25 11.72 9.07
C ASP A 49 -24.37 10.95 9.80
N PRO A 50 -24.67 11.29 11.06
CA PRO A 50 -25.68 10.60 11.86
C PRO A 50 -27.12 10.84 11.38
N ASP A 51 -27.37 11.95 10.68
CA ASP A 51 -28.70 12.32 10.17
C ASP A 51 -28.99 11.64 8.83
N THR A 52 -27.98 11.52 7.96
CA THR A 52 -28.16 11.01 6.59
C THR A 52 -27.56 9.63 6.34
N GLY A 53 -26.69 9.14 7.23
CA GLY A 53 -25.93 7.90 7.06
C GLY A 53 -24.85 7.98 5.97
N ARG A 54 -24.59 9.15 5.41
CA ARG A 54 -23.59 9.35 4.36
C ARG A 54 -22.19 9.29 4.94
N GLN A 55 -21.30 8.63 4.21
CA GLN A 55 -19.91 8.48 4.61
C GLN A 55 -19.01 9.47 3.87
N PHE A 56 -18.07 10.06 4.59
CA PHE A 56 -17.15 11.07 4.09
C PHE A 56 -15.72 10.71 4.50
N TYR A 57 -14.81 10.80 3.54
CA TYR A 57 -13.38 10.64 3.79
C TYR A 57 -12.82 11.94 4.37
N MET A 58 -12.23 11.86 5.55
CA MET A 58 -11.58 12.97 6.24
C MET A 58 -10.07 12.75 6.27
N THR A 59 -9.31 13.76 5.84
CA THR A 59 -7.83 13.73 5.86
C THR A 59 -7.26 14.04 7.24
N SER A 60 -8.08 14.55 8.16
CA SER A 60 -7.69 15.04 9.50
C SER A 60 -6.65 16.17 9.44
N GLU A 61 -6.73 17.04 8.43
CA GLU A 61 -5.78 18.15 8.23
C GLU A 61 -5.89 19.23 9.31
N ASN A 62 -7.07 19.42 9.92
CA ASN A 62 -7.27 20.36 11.02
C ASN A 62 -6.51 20.01 12.31
N TYR A 63 -5.99 18.79 12.41
CA TYR A 63 -5.34 18.25 13.61
C TYR A 63 -3.81 18.08 13.46
N ARG A 64 -3.20 18.76 12.49
CA ARG A 64 -1.76 18.67 12.17
C ARG A 64 -1.01 19.98 12.39
#